data_AF-A0A1L7W709-F1
#
_entry.id   AF-A0A1L7W709-F1
#
_cell.length_a   1.000
_cell.length_b   1.000
_cell.length_c   1.000
_cell.angle_alpha   90.00
_cell.angle_beta   90.00
_cell.angle_gamma   90.00
#
_symmetry.space_group_name_H-M   'P 1'
#
loop_
_entity.id
_entity.type
_entity.pdbx_description
1 polymer ?
#
loop_
_entity_poly.entity_id
_entity_poly.type
_entity_poly.pdbx_seq_one_letter_code
_entity_poly.pdbx_strand_id
1 'polypeptide(L)'
;MDVPVRIPSTDQTMDLYATGFNAWNQLTFDTSPVDEEPDDVFAFTKVLAAESVGRIASQLSYTVVQQDTTWTIAGSSPGQLLHREDNQGFLFDSPSAISGDGKVLTAQESDCSPLNHAIARYPSLAAWKANKSTDSWPCKAAVRQITAYDAGFIFLLEDQTVLSCGDPRFRDCLGREVDESRPANEPGVIQDLSDLGEPIKKIAAAGYTAAALTESGGLYLWGMAPPGSQSRHNVFRDISELPNYFEVDGDKDVQDIGLGESHAIALTTDGCIYIIGDNTNGQVGHGKDAQDPISSWSKIDFTPPEGWAIIAVEAGPRSSFIVTKKVKQSQSS
;
A
#
# COMPACT_ATOMS: atom_id res chain seq x y z
N MET A 1 -2.94 -42.59 5.71
CA MET A 1 -3.96 -41.57 6.01
C MET A 1 -3.80 -40.52 4.95
N ASP A 2 -4.65 -40.58 3.93
CA ASP A 2 -4.59 -39.67 2.79
C ASP A 2 -4.95 -38.26 3.25
N VAL A 3 -4.05 -37.33 2.96
CA VAL A 3 -4.27 -35.90 3.16
C VAL A 3 -5.43 -35.48 2.24
N PRO A 4 -6.49 -34.84 2.75
CA PRO A 4 -7.57 -34.41 1.89
C PRO A 4 -7.05 -33.39 0.87
N VAL A 5 -7.15 -33.75 -0.42
CA VAL A 5 -6.99 -32.80 -1.52
C VAL A 5 -8.09 -31.75 -1.35
N ARG A 6 -7.71 -30.52 -0.97
CA ARG A 6 -8.64 -29.39 -0.97
C ARG A 6 -9.09 -29.16 -2.42
N ILE A 7 -10.34 -29.50 -2.71
CA ILE A 7 -11.02 -29.04 -3.92
C ILE A 7 -11.13 -27.51 -3.77
N PRO A 8 -10.66 -26.68 -4.73
CA PRO A 8 -10.84 -25.23 -4.67
C PRO A 8 -12.33 -24.94 -4.49
N SER A 9 -12.68 -24.08 -3.54
CA SER A 9 -14.07 -23.64 -3.38
C SER A 9 -14.55 -23.05 -4.71
N THR A 10 -15.72 -23.48 -5.16
CA THR A 10 -16.32 -23.03 -6.44
C THR A 10 -16.80 -21.57 -6.41
N ASP A 11 -16.50 -20.83 -5.34
CA ASP A 11 -17.04 -19.50 -5.05
C ASP A 11 -15.96 -18.39 -5.14
N GLN A 12 -14.98 -18.57 -6.03
CA GLN A 12 -14.00 -17.51 -6.30
C GLN A 12 -14.72 -16.28 -6.87
N THR A 13 -14.72 -15.17 -6.14
CA THR A 13 -15.38 -13.93 -6.55
C THR A 13 -14.41 -12.78 -6.82
N MET A 14 -13.13 -12.93 -6.46
CA MET A 14 -12.09 -11.92 -6.66
C MET A 14 -10.81 -12.52 -7.25
N ASP A 15 -10.16 -11.76 -8.11
CA ASP A 15 -8.88 -12.09 -8.73
C ASP A 15 -7.87 -10.97 -8.45
N LEU A 16 -6.62 -11.36 -8.18
CA LEU A 16 -5.48 -10.46 -8.08
C LEU A 16 -4.61 -10.62 -9.32
N TYR A 17 -4.32 -9.50 -9.98
CA TYR A 17 -3.36 -9.41 -11.07
C TYR A 17 -2.14 -8.64 -10.58
N ALA A 18 -0.95 -9.05 -10.98
CA ALA A 18 0.29 -8.38 -10.64
C ALA A 18 1.20 -8.21 -11.87
N THR A 19 2.05 -7.21 -11.80
CA THR A 19 3.16 -6.94 -12.74
C THR A 19 4.31 -6.32 -11.96
N GLY A 20 5.54 -6.41 -12.47
CA GLY A 20 6.74 -5.86 -11.87
C GLY A 20 7.76 -6.91 -11.41
N PHE A 21 8.63 -6.46 -10.51
CA PHE A 21 9.75 -7.22 -9.97
C PHE A 21 9.29 -8.49 -9.27
N ASN A 22 9.83 -9.65 -9.67
CA ASN A 22 9.38 -10.95 -9.16
C ASN A 22 10.48 -11.79 -8.49
N ALA A 23 11.61 -11.19 -8.11
CA ALA A 23 12.64 -11.92 -7.37
C ALA A 23 12.07 -12.61 -6.13
N TRP A 24 12.70 -13.72 -5.75
CA TRP A 24 12.24 -14.62 -4.68
C TRP A 24 10.85 -15.25 -4.88
N ASN A 25 10.23 -15.13 -6.06
CA ASN A 25 8.85 -15.55 -6.32
C ASN A 25 7.81 -14.72 -5.54
N GLN A 26 8.09 -13.43 -5.32
CA GLN A 26 7.21 -12.58 -4.50
C GLN A 26 5.86 -12.22 -5.14
N LEU A 27 5.65 -12.54 -6.41
CA LEU A 27 4.37 -12.44 -7.10
C LEU A 27 3.77 -13.82 -7.43
N THR A 28 4.42 -14.92 -7.02
CA THR A 28 3.97 -16.29 -7.28
C THR A 28 3.37 -16.89 -6.02
N PHE A 29 2.05 -17.00 -5.95
CA PHE A 29 1.33 -17.54 -4.78
C PHE A 29 1.10 -19.07 -4.85
N ASP A 30 1.52 -19.73 -5.93
CA ASP A 30 1.49 -21.19 -6.05
C ASP A 30 2.64 -21.81 -5.23
N THR A 31 2.34 -22.90 -4.52
CA THR A 31 3.29 -23.64 -3.67
C THR A 31 4.15 -24.65 -4.44
N SER A 32 3.98 -24.75 -5.76
CA SER A 32 4.77 -25.67 -6.57
C SER A 32 6.26 -25.29 -6.52
N PRO A 33 7.16 -26.19 -6.09
CA PRO A 33 8.58 -25.88 -6.03
C PRO A 33 9.10 -25.62 -7.45
N VAL A 34 9.61 -24.41 -7.67
CA VAL A 34 10.29 -24.03 -8.91
C VAL A 34 11.76 -23.87 -8.57
N ASP A 35 12.62 -24.69 -9.18
CA ASP A 35 14.07 -24.67 -8.98
C ASP A 35 14.77 -23.51 -9.73
N GLU A 36 14.03 -22.76 -10.55
CA GLU A 36 14.53 -21.65 -11.35
C GLU A 36 14.17 -20.29 -10.74
N GLU A 37 15.08 -19.33 -10.89
CA GLU A 37 14.83 -17.93 -10.52
C GLU A 37 13.72 -17.37 -11.43
N PRO A 38 12.66 -16.78 -10.88
CA PRO A 38 11.54 -16.29 -11.68
C PRO A 38 11.94 -15.06 -12.48
N ASP A 39 11.43 -14.99 -13.71
CA ASP A 39 11.44 -13.76 -14.50
C ASP A 39 10.51 -12.70 -13.85
N ASP A 40 10.87 -11.43 -14.04
CA ASP A 40 9.98 -10.30 -13.80
C ASP A 40 8.70 -10.41 -14.66
N VAL A 41 7.60 -9.92 -14.11
CA VAL A 41 6.28 -9.98 -14.77
C VAL A 41 6.08 -8.66 -15.51
N PHE A 42 6.04 -8.69 -16.85
CA PHE A 42 5.98 -7.45 -17.65
C PHE A 42 4.57 -7.05 -18.08
N ALA A 43 3.56 -7.85 -17.78
CA ALA A 43 2.15 -7.56 -18.06
C ALA A 43 1.30 -8.06 -16.91
N PHE A 44 0.19 -7.38 -16.61
CA PHE A 44 -0.72 -7.78 -15.54
C PHE A 44 -1.18 -9.22 -15.72
N THR A 45 -0.65 -10.08 -14.86
CA THR A 45 -0.85 -11.52 -14.90
C THR A 45 -1.64 -11.89 -13.65
N LYS A 46 -2.65 -12.75 -13.81
CA LYS A 46 -3.41 -13.27 -12.67
C LYS A 46 -2.49 -14.10 -11.78
N VAL A 47 -2.31 -13.67 -10.53
CA VAL A 47 -1.42 -14.33 -9.55
C VAL A 47 -2.17 -15.00 -8.41
N LEU A 48 -3.43 -14.63 -8.17
CA LEU A 48 -4.26 -15.19 -7.12
C LEU A 48 -5.74 -15.18 -7.51
N ALA A 49 -6.47 -16.20 -7.07
CA ALA A 49 -7.93 -16.24 -7.11
C ALA A 49 -8.45 -16.59 -5.72
N ALA A 50 -9.46 -15.87 -5.23
CA ALA A 50 -9.98 -16.02 -3.88
C ALA A 50 -11.49 -15.75 -3.82
N GLU A 51 -12.14 -16.15 -2.72
CA GLU A 51 -13.49 -15.68 -2.41
C GLU A 51 -13.46 -14.18 -2.12
N SER A 52 -12.53 -13.73 -1.28
CA SER A 52 -12.20 -12.32 -1.08
C SER A 52 -10.70 -12.05 -1.12
N VAL A 53 -10.33 -10.90 -1.70
CA VAL A 53 -8.98 -10.32 -1.65
C VAL A 53 -9.08 -9.06 -0.82
N GLY A 54 -8.48 -9.09 0.37
CA GLY A 54 -8.42 -7.97 1.30
C GLY A 54 -7.12 -7.17 1.12
N ARG A 55 -6.45 -6.89 2.23
CA ARG A 55 -5.21 -6.11 2.25
C ARG A 55 -4.08 -6.80 1.47
N ILE A 56 -3.37 -6.01 0.67
CA ILE A 56 -2.15 -6.42 -0.02
C ILE A 56 -0.98 -5.64 0.59
N ALA A 57 0.05 -6.34 1.05
CA ALA A 57 1.27 -5.74 1.59
C ALA A 57 2.48 -6.34 0.88
N SER A 58 3.13 -5.55 0.03
CA SER A 58 4.29 -6.00 -0.76
C SER A 58 5.58 -5.35 -0.25
N GLN A 59 6.65 -6.11 -0.26
CA GLN A 59 8.03 -5.74 0.08
C GLN A 59 8.94 -6.23 -1.04
N LEU A 60 10.25 -5.94 -0.99
CA LEU A 60 11.20 -6.33 -2.04
C LEU A 60 11.46 -7.84 -2.14
N SER A 61 11.11 -8.63 -1.12
CA SER A 61 11.33 -10.08 -1.11
C SER A 61 10.06 -10.91 -0.90
N TYR A 62 8.92 -10.30 -0.60
CA TYR A 62 7.67 -11.01 -0.36
C TYR A 62 6.45 -10.13 -0.58
N THR A 63 5.32 -10.75 -0.92
CA THR A 63 4.00 -10.13 -0.92
C THR A 63 3.05 -10.95 -0.06
N VAL A 64 2.35 -10.28 0.85
CA VAL A 64 1.31 -10.88 1.69
C VAL A 64 -0.04 -10.38 1.21
N VAL A 65 -0.98 -11.31 1.05
CA VAL A 65 -2.36 -11.00 0.65
C VAL A 65 -3.31 -11.61 1.67
N GLN A 66 -4.24 -10.81 2.17
CA GLN A 66 -5.34 -11.28 2.98
C GLN A 66 -6.36 -12.00 2.08
N GLN A 67 -6.53 -13.29 2.30
CA GLN A 67 -7.57 -14.11 1.69
C GLN A 67 -8.56 -14.51 2.77
N ASP A 68 -9.74 -13.89 2.75
CA ASP A 68 -10.80 -14.12 3.73
C ASP A 68 -10.29 -13.83 5.16
N THR A 69 -10.17 -14.86 6.01
CA THR A 69 -9.64 -14.76 7.38
C THR A 69 -8.19 -15.20 7.50
N THR A 70 -7.53 -15.49 6.39
CA THR A 70 -6.17 -16.04 6.34
C THR A 70 -5.22 -15.16 5.55
N TRP A 71 -3.92 -15.32 5.81
CA TRP A 71 -2.87 -14.63 5.10
C TRP A 71 -2.09 -15.61 4.23
N THR A 72 -1.93 -15.26 2.96
CA THR A 72 -1.12 -16.02 2.01
C THR A 72 0.09 -15.20 1.61
N ILE A 73 1.24 -15.86 1.54
CA ILE A 73 2.53 -15.22 1.30
C ILE A 73 3.15 -15.80 0.03
N ALA A 74 3.54 -14.92 -0.88
CA ALA A 74 4.45 -15.20 -1.97
C ALA A 74 5.83 -14.62 -1.62
N GLY A 75 6.91 -15.28 -2.03
CA GLY A 75 8.26 -14.78 -1.83
C GLY A 75 9.04 -15.37 -0.66
N SER A 76 10.26 -14.85 -0.47
CA SER A 76 11.09 -15.13 0.70
C SER A 76 10.68 -14.22 1.84
N SER A 77 9.63 -14.62 2.55
CA SER A 77 9.34 -14.08 3.88
C SER A 77 10.02 -14.96 4.94
N PRO A 78 10.68 -14.38 5.94
CA PRO A 78 10.92 -15.12 7.16
C PRO A 78 9.58 -15.20 7.90
N GLY A 79 8.71 -16.15 7.53
CA GLY A 79 7.33 -16.25 8.03
C GLY A 79 7.20 -16.18 9.55
N GLN A 80 8.20 -16.68 10.29
CA GLN A 80 8.27 -16.53 11.74
C GLN A 80 8.35 -15.06 12.19
N LEU A 81 8.96 -14.15 11.42
CA LEU A 81 9.07 -12.71 11.72
C LEU A 81 7.74 -11.95 11.75
N LEU A 82 6.72 -12.45 11.07
CA LEU A 82 5.41 -11.80 10.99
C LEU A 82 4.46 -12.19 12.12
N HIS A 83 4.81 -13.19 12.94
CA HIS A 83 4.06 -13.57 14.14
C HIS A 83 4.70 -12.98 15.40
N ARG A 84 3.86 -12.56 16.35
CA ARG A 84 4.34 -12.25 17.70
C ARG A 84 4.80 -13.50 18.45
N GLU A 85 5.76 -13.33 19.35
CA GLU A 85 6.30 -14.43 20.17
C GLU A 85 5.26 -15.03 21.13
N ASP A 86 4.30 -14.23 21.56
CA ASP A 86 3.17 -14.65 22.41
C ASP A 86 2.01 -15.27 21.61
N ASN A 87 2.15 -15.42 20.28
CA ASN A 87 1.11 -15.85 19.34
C ASN A 87 -0.18 -15.00 19.42
N GLN A 88 -0.13 -13.79 19.97
CA GLN A 88 -1.31 -12.92 20.10
C GLN A 88 -1.71 -12.23 18.80
N GLY A 89 -0.92 -12.35 17.72
CA GLY A 89 -1.30 -11.81 16.42
C GLY A 89 -0.23 -11.89 15.35
N PHE A 90 -0.68 -11.70 14.11
CA PHE A 90 0.13 -11.48 12.93
C PHE A 90 0.29 -9.98 12.67
N LEU A 91 1.43 -9.55 12.12
CA LEU A 91 1.75 -8.11 11.97
C LEU A 91 0.65 -7.32 11.29
N PHE A 92 0.00 -7.91 10.30
CA PHE A 92 -0.99 -7.24 9.46
C PHE A 92 -2.44 -7.42 9.95
N ASP A 93 -2.67 -8.12 11.07
CA ASP A 93 -4.02 -8.28 11.68
C ASP A 93 -4.58 -6.96 12.21
N SER A 94 -3.72 -5.96 12.43
CA SER A 94 -4.09 -4.58 12.73
C SER A 94 -3.40 -3.64 11.73
N PRO A 95 -3.90 -2.41 11.55
CA PRO A 95 -3.22 -1.39 10.76
C PRO A 95 -1.78 -1.22 11.24
N SER A 96 -0.85 -1.50 10.33
CA SER A 96 0.58 -1.57 10.64
C SER A 96 1.41 -1.29 9.40
N ALA A 97 2.61 -0.75 9.56
CA ALA A 97 3.55 -0.59 8.47
C ALA A 97 4.98 -0.74 8.95
N ILE A 98 5.87 -1.07 8.01
CA ILE A 98 7.32 -1.12 8.21
C ILE A 98 7.93 -0.04 7.32
N SER A 99 8.66 0.91 7.90
CA SER A 99 9.41 1.93 7.14
C SER A 99 10.69 1.34 6.53
N GLY A 100 11.25 2.02 5.53
CA GLY A 100 12.49 1.57 4.86
C GLY A 100 13.69 1.44 5.80
N ASP A 101 13.72 2.20 6.91
CA ASP A 101 14.71 2.08 7.97
C ASP A 101 14.44 0.92 8.97
N GLY A 102 13.40 0.12 8.74
CA GLY A 102 13.09 -1.11 9.48
C GLY A 102 12.27 -0.91 10.75
N LYS A 103 11.85 0.31 11.09
CA LYS A 103 10.93 0.55 12.22
C LYS A 103 9.53 0.04 11.89
N VAL A 104 8.79 -0.34 12.91
CA VAL A 104 7.41 -0.81 12.78
C VAL A 104 6.49 0.12 13.56
N LEU A 105 5.40 0.55 12.94
CA LEU A 105 4.32 1.26 13.61
C LEU A 105 3.06 0.40 13.54
N THR A 106 2.39 0.20 14.67
CA THR A 106 1.13 -0.56 14.73
C THR A 106 0.07 0.17 15.53
N ALA A 107 -1.17 0.06 15.08
CA ALA A 107 -2.32 0.41 15.91
C ALA A 107 -2.39 -0.52 17.12
N GLN A 108 -2.80 0.02 18.26
CA GLN A 108 -3.09 -0.72 19.48
C GLN A 108 -4.46 -0.31 19.97
N GLU A 109 -5.28 -1.31 20.27
CA GLU A 109 -6.54 -1.13 21.00
C GLU A 109 -6.34 -1.69 22.41
N SER A 110 -6.68 -0.90 23.43
CA SER A 110 -6.74 -1.37 24.81
C SER A 110 -8.18 -1.73 25.17
N ASP A 111 -8.40 -2.70 26.06
CA ASP A 111 -9.74 -3.14 26.47
C ASP A 111 -10.35 -2.29 27.62
N CYS A 112 -9.61 -1.34 28.21
CA CYS A 112 -9.93 -0.77 29.53
C CYS A 112 -10.49 0.68 29.62
N SER A 113 -10.91 1.36 28.54
CA SER A 113 -11.42 2.76 28.54
C SER A 113 -12.01 3.20 27.18
N PRO A 114 -12.90 4.21 27.13
CA PRO A 114 -13.52 4.68 25.88
C PRO A 114 -12.64 5.54 24.95
N LEU A 115 -11.42 5.92 25.36
CA LEU A 115 -10.40 6.63 24.55
C LEU A 115 -9.16 5.73 24.37
N ASN A 116 -9.36 4.56 23.78
CA ASN A 116 -8.39 3.44 23.83
C ASN A 116 -7.64 3.15 22.54
N HIS A 117 -7.66 4.07 21.59
CA HIS A 117 -6.88 3.94 20.37
C HIS A 117 -5.50 4.54 20.61
N ALA A 118 -4.46 3.78 20.30
CA ALA A 118 -3.09 4.27 20.34
C ALA A 118 -2.31 3.75 19.14
N ILE A 119 -1.18 4.38 18.87
CA ILE A 119 -0.17 3.85 17.95
C ILE A 119 1.11 3.60 18.73
N ALA A 120 1.73 2.46 18.49
CA ALA A 120 2.99 2.09 19.12
C ALA A 120 4.08 1.93 18.07
N ARG A 121 5.24 2.52 18.35
CA ARG A 121 6.43 2.42 17.53
C ARG A 121 7.39 1.39 18.12
N TYR A 122 7.93 0.57 17.23
CA TYR A 122 8.95 -0.42 17.53
C TYR A 122 10.19 -0.12 16.69
N PRO A 123 11.40 -0.23 17.26
CA PRO A 123 12.64 0.11 16.57
C PRO A 123 13.03 -0.90 15.48
N SER A 124 12.42 -2.08 15.48
CA SER A 124 12.62 -3.12 14.47
C SER A 124 11.47 -4.13 14.48
N LEU A 125 11.39 -4.93 13.42
CA LEU A 125 10.48 -6.08 13.39
C LEU A 125 10.75 -7.06 14.55
N ALA A 126 12.01 -7.30 14.90
CA ALA A 126 12.36 -8.14 16.05
C ALA A 126 11.84 -7.57 17.38
N ALA A 127 11.88 -6.25 17.56
CA ALA A 127 11.34 -5.60 18.75
C ALA A 127 9.81 -5.67 18.79
N TRP A 128 9.14 -5.55 17.63
CA TRP A 128 7.71 -5.77 17.52
C TRP A 128 7.30 -7.18 17.97
N LYS A 129 8.04 -8.21 17.53
CA LYS A 129 7.78 -9.60 17.90
C LYS A 129 7.90 -9.86 19.41
N ALA A 130 8.90 -9.24 20.03
CA ALA A 130 9.12 -9.29 21.47
C ALA A 130 8.20 -8.32 22.26
N ASN A 131 7.28 -7.62 21.59
CA ASN A 131 6.41 -6.58 22.13
C ASN A 131 7.15 -5.50 22.95
N LYS A 132 8.31 -5.05 22.46
CA LYS A 132 9.13 -4.01 23.08
C LYS A 132 9.02 -2.70 22.29
N SER A 133 7.92 -1.97 22.50
CA SER A 133 7.75 -0.64 21.91
C SER A 133 8.69 0.37 22.57
N THR A 134 9.14 1.35 21.79
CA THR A 134 9.92 2.50 22.31
C THR A 134 9.00 3.63 22.72
N ASP A 135 7.92 3.83 21.96
CA ASP A 135 7.01 4.96 22.11
C ASP A 135 5.58 4.50 21.87
N SER A 136 4.64 5.19 22.51
CA SER A 136 3.20 5.00 22.28
C SER A 136 2.49 6.34 22.42
N TRP A 137 1.59 6.63 21.48
CA TRP A 137 0.82 7.86 21.46
C TRP A 137 -0.67 7.57 21.37
N PRO A 138 -1.52 8.21 22.19
CA PRO A 138 -2.96 8.07 22.08
C PRO A 138 -3.49 8.74 20.81
N CYS A 139 -4.52 8.15 20.22
CA CYS A 139 -5.25 8.64 19.06
C CYS A 139 -6.67 9.05 19.47
N LYS A 140 -7.22 10.07 18.81
CA LYS A 140 -8.59 10.55 19.08
C LYS A 140 -9.67 9.60 18.55
N ALA A 141 -9.33 8.81 17.54
CA ALA A 141 -10.19 7.81 16.91
C ALA A 141 -9.36 6.56 16.56
N ALA A 142 -10.04 5.47 16.23
CA ALA A 142 -9.39 4.24 15.78
C ALA A 142 -8.54 4.50 14.53
N VAL A 143 -7.43 3.79 14.43
CA VAL A 143 -6.57 3.88 13.26
C VAL A 143 -7.20 3.01 12.17
N ARG A 144 -7.52 3.61 11.02
CA ARG A 144 -8.08 2.91 9.85
C ARG A 144 -6.97 2.34 8.97
N GLN A 145 -5.91 3.12 8.74
CA GLN A 145 -4.81 2.74 7.85
C GLN A 145 -3.47 3.27 8.38
N ILE A 146 -2.40 2.49 8.23
CA ILE A 146 -1.02 2.94 8.38
C ILE A 146 -0.27 2.57 7.10
N THR A 147 0.45 3.54 6.53
CA THR A 147 1.43 3.33 5.47
C THR A 147 2.78 3.90 5.89
N ALA A 148 3.84 3.44 5.26
CA ALA A 148 5.19 3.90 5.54
C ALA A 148 5.92 4.30 4.26
N TYR A 149 6.84 5.22 4.41
CA TYR A 149 7.84 5.58 3.41
C TYR A 149 9.23 5.32 4.02
N ASP A 150 10.31 5.68 3.33
CA ASP A 150 11.68 5.29 3.71
C ASP A 150 12.02 5.63 5.18
N ALA A 151 11.55 6.79 5.65
CA ALA A 151 11.97 7.36 6.92
C ALA A 151 10.81 7.78 7.83
N GLY A 152 9.59 7.31 7.58
CA GLY A 152 8.45 7.66 8.41
C GLY A 152 7.14 6.99 8.01
N PHE A 153 6.06 7.50 8.60
CA PHE A 153 4.72 6.91 8.56
C PHE A 153 3.67 7.97 8.29
N ILE A 154 2.60 7.54 7.62
CA ILE A 154 1.36 8.28 7.49
C ILE A 154 0.25 7.35 7.94
N PHE A 155 -0.70 7.88 8.69
CA PHE A 155 -1.82 7.10 9.19
C PHE A 155 -3.11 7.89 9.14
N LEU A 156 -4.18 7.18 8.77
CA LEU A 156 -5.53 7.68 8.62
C LEU A 156 -6.36 7.13 9.77
N LEU A 157 -7.06 8.01 10.47
CA LEU A 157 -7.98 7.63 11.53
C LEU A 157 -9.42 7.47 10.99
N GLU A 158 -10.29 6.79 11.74
CA GLU A 158 -11.71 6.63 11.39
C GLU A 158 -12.50 7.95 11.38
N ASP A 159 -12.01 8.98 12.10
CA ASP A 159 -12.55 10.34 12.01
C ASP A 159 -12.04 11.12 10.78
N GLN A 160 -11.34 10.42 9.87
CA GLN A 160 -10.75 10.93 8.63
C GLN A 160 -9.57 11.88 8.81
N THR A 161 -9.08 12.06 10.05
CA THR A 161 -7.86 12.81 10.32
C THR A 161 -6.65 12.06 9.79
N VAL A 162 -5.77 12.77 9.08
CA VAL A 162 -4.47 12.24 8.63
C VAL A 162 -3.35 12.79 9.50
N LEU A 163 -2.49 11.91 9.97
CA LEU A 163 -1.31 12.26 10.75
C LEU A 163 -0.05 11.69 10.12
N SER A 164 1.08 12.31 10.44
CA SER A 164 2.41 11.86 10.01
C SER A 164 3.45 11.99 11.12
N CYS A 165 4.41 11.07 11.10
CA CYS A 165 5.62 11.14 11.91
C CYS A 165 6.78 10.44 11.22
N GLY A 166 8.02 10.79 11.55
CA GLY A 166 9.19 10.28 10.87
C GLY A 166 10.50 10.88 11.36
N ASP A 167 11.55 10.66 10.58
CA ASP A 167 12.88 11.18 10.87
C ASP A 167 12.97 12.67 10.51
N PRO A 168 13.49 13.54 11.40
CA PRO A 168 13.58 14.98 11.17
C PRO A 168 14.43 15.38 9.96
N ARG A 169 15.29 14.49 9.45
CA ARG A 169 16.09 14.72 8.24
C ARG A 169 15.25 14.66 6.95
N PHE A 170 14.04 14.11 7.02
CA PHE A 170 13.13 13.91 5.89
C PHE A 170 11.78 14.62 6.12
N ARG A 171 11.83 15.79 6.77
CA ARG A 171 10.63 16.54 7.16
C ARG A 171 9.70 16.86 6.00
N ASP A 172 10.25 17.00 4.80
CA ASP A 172 9.51 17.36 3.59
C ASP A 172 8.56 16.25 3.11
N CYS A 173 8.68 15.03 3.67
CA CYS A 173 7.74 13.92 3.44
C CYS A 173 6.57 13.91 4.43
N LEU A 174 6.57 14.77 5.46
CA LEU A 174 5.56 14.76 6.51
C LEU A 174 4.26 15.45 6.12
N GLY A 175 4.26 16.31 5.10
CA GLY A 175 3.05 17.02 4.67
C GLY A 175 2.56 18.05 5.69
N ARG A 176 3.39 18.45 6.66
CA ARG A 176 3.02 19.38 7.73
C ARG A 176 4.23 20.18 8.17
N GLU A 177 3.96 21.34 8.76
CA GLU A 177 5.00 22.11 9.43
C GLU A 177 5.61 21.33 10.60
N VAL A 178 6.93 21.47 10.76
CA VAL A 178 7.72 20.88 11.84
C VAL A 178 8.49 21.97 12.56
N ASP A 179 8.27 22.03 13.87
CA ASP A 179 8.95 22.95 14.79
C ASP A 179 9.14 22.25 16.15
N GLU A 180 9.67 22.99 17.14
CA GLU A 180 9.90 22.45 18.49
C GLU A 180 8.63 21.99 19.21
N SER A 181 7.47 22.58 18.89
CA SER A 181 6.17 22.21 19.47
C SER A 181 5.47 21.07 18.72
N ARG A 182 5.85 20.83 17.46
CA ARG A 182 5.31 19.79 16.57
C ARG A 182 6.44 18.96 15.94
N PRO A 183 7.21 18.22 16.76
CA PRO A 183 8.43 17.58 16.29
C PRO A 183 8.15 16.48 15.25
N ALA A 184 9.12 16.24 14.36
CA ALA A 184 8.97 15.28 13.25
C ALA A 184 8.77 13.84 13.74
N ASN A 185 9.45 13.46 14.81
CA ASN A 185 9.48 12.10 15.36
C ASN A 185 8.25 11.72 16.20
N GLU A 186 7.28 12.62 16.32
CA GLU A 186 6.01 12.41 17.00
C GLU A 186 4.83 12.59 16.02
N PRO A 187 3.71 11.89 16.26
CA PRO A 187 2.46 12.08 15.51
C PRO A 187 2.00 13.54 15.48
N GLY A 188 1.90 14.11 14.28
CA GLY A 188 1.31 15.43 14.06
C GLY A 188 0.25 15.38 12.98
N VAL A 189 -0.81 16.18 13.14
CA VAL A 189 -1.88 16.30 12.15
C VAL A 189 -1.37 17.01 10.91
N ILE A 190 -1.77 16.53 9.73
CA ILE A 190 -1.61 17.24 8.47
C ILE A 190 -2.76 18.24 8.35
N GLN A 191 -2.51 19.48 8.78
CA GLN A 191 -3.55 20.50 8.90
C GLN A 191 -4.16 20.86 7.54
N ASP A 192 -3.36 20.95 6.48
CA ASP A 192 -3.82 21.30 5.13
C ASP A 192 -4.89 20.33 4.61
N LEU A 193 -4.76 19.03 4.87
CA LEU A 193 -5.78 18.03 4.51
C LEU A 193 -7.06 18.20 5.35
N SER A 194 -6.92 18.59 6.62
CA SER A 194 -8.07 18.84 7.50
C SER A 194 -8.84 20.10 7.06
N ASP A 195 -8.12 21.09 6.54
CA ASP A 195 -8.67 22.37 6.10
C ASP A 195 -9.36 22.30 4.72
N LEU A 196 -9.17 21.21 3.97
CA LEU A 196 -9.92 20.96 2.72
C LEU A 196 -11.44 20.91 2.94
N GLY A 197 -11.88 20.49 4.14
CA GLY A 197 -13.29 20.24 4.42
C GLY A 197 -13.86 19.02 3.69
N GLU A 198 -12.99 18.18 3.12
CA GLU A 198 -13.36 16.95 2.42
C GLU A 198 -12.81 15.71 3.14
N PRO A 199 -13.64 14.67 3.37
CA PRO A 199 -13.22 13.38 3.91
C PRO A 199 -12.05 12.73 3.15
N ILE A 200 -11.03 12.26 3.88
CA ILE A 200 -9.98 11.37 3.33
C ILE A 200 -10.40 9.91 3.47
N LYS A 201 -10.41 9.16 2.35
CA LYS A 201 -10.82 7.74 2.32
C LYS A 201 -9.65 6.75 2.30
N LYS A 202 -8.50 7.17 1.75
CA LYS A 202 -7.30 6.33 1.59
C LYS A 202 -6.03 7.19 1.65
N ILE A 203 -4.97 6.61 2.20
CA ILE A 203 -3.61 7.13 2.11
C ILE A 203 -2.69 6.12 1.38
N ALA A 204 -1.63 6.59 0.77
CA ALA A 204 -0.56 5.75 0.22
C ALA A 204 0.79 6.42 0.43
N ALA A 205 1.86 5.65 0.56
CA ALA A 205 3.21 6.20 0.70
C ALA A 205 4.25 5.17 0.25
N ALA A 206 5.31 5.64 -0.40
CA ALA A 206 6.48 4.86 -0.76
C ALA A 206 7.65 5.79 -1.12
N GLY A 207 8.89 5.32 -0.92
CA GLY A 207 10.09 6.12 -1.17
C GLY A 207 10.08 7.43 -0.37
N TYR A 208 9.92 8.56 -1.08
CA TYR A 208 9.77 9.90 -0.50
C TYR A 208 8.46 10.59 -0.87
N THR A 209 7.49 9.84 -1.40
CA THR A 209 6.20 10.36 -1.85
C THR A 209 5.08 9.82 -0.98
N ALA A 210 4.11 10.69 -0.74
CA ALA A 210 2.90 10.41 -0.01
C ALA A 210 1.68 10.89 -0.79
N ALA A 211 0.55 10.22 -0.54
CA ALA A 211 -0.73 10.53 -1.13
C ALA A 211 -1.85 10.46 -0.09
N ALA A 212 -2.83 11.35 -0.26
CA ALA A 212 -4.14 11.26 0.35
C ALA A 212 -5.20 11.36 -0.75
N LEU A 213 -6.22 10.51 -0.65
CA LEU A 213 -7.32 10.45 -1.61
C LEU A 213 -8.61 10.80 -0.87
N THR A 214 -9.33 11.79 -1.37
CA THR A 214 -10.62 12.21 -0.80
C THR A 214 -11.77 11.29 -1.23
N GLU A 215 -12.88 11.31 -0.49
CA GLU A 215 -14.12 10.62 -0.88
C GLU A 215 -14.68 11.13 -2.22
N SER A 216 -14.49 12.41 -2.54
CA SER A 216 -14.90 13.05 -3.79
C SER A 216 -14.05 12.63 -5.00
N GLY A 217 -12.87 12.02 -4.78
CA GLY A 217 -11.97 11.59 -5.85
C GLY A 217 -10.81 12.55 -6.14
N GLY A 218 -10.61 13.57 -5.31
CA GLY A 218 -9.45 14.44 -5.33
C GLY A 218 -8.19 13.73 -4.80
N LEU A 219 -7.13 13.73 -5.59
CA LEU A 219 -5.82 13.18 -5.22
C LEU A 219 -4.91 14.31 -4.75
N TYR A 220 -4.32 14.16 -3.57
CA TYR A 220 -3.35 15.08 -3.02
C TYR A 220 -2.02 14.37 -2.82
N LEU A 221 -0.94 14.94 -3.37
CA LEU A 221 0.41 14.39 -3.29
C LEU A 221 1.35 15.36 -2.61
N TRP A 222 2.33 14.83 -1.89
CA TRP A 222 3.44 15.58 -1.30
C TRP A 222 4.65 14.69 -1.10
N GLY A 223 5.77 15.32 -0.75
CA GLY A 223 7.00 14.63 -0.42
C GLY A 223 8.14 15.01 -1.37
N MET A 224 9.33 15.13 -0.80
CA MET A 224 10.53 15.52 -1.52
C MET A 224 11.70 14.64 -1.08
N ALA A 225 12.43 14.12 -2.06
CA ALA A 225 13.69 13.45 -1.77
C ALA A 225 14.71 14.48 -1.28
N PRO A 226 15.53 14.16 -0.25
CA PRO A 226 16.51 15.11 0.26
C PRO A 226 17.58 15.42 -0.81
N PRO A 227 18.17 16.63 -0.80
CA PRO A 227 19.22 17.00 -1.75
C PRO A 227 20.36 15.98 -1.76
N GLY A 228 20.76 15.54 -2.97
CA GLY A 228 21.83 14.55 -3.13
C GLY A 228 21.38 13.09 -2.93
N SER A 229 20.10 12.83 -2.69
CA SER A 229 19.54 11.48 -2.77
C SER A 229 19.78 10.92 -4.18
N GLN A 230 20.40 9.73 -4.24
CA GLN A 230 20.51 8.95 -5.47
C GLN A 230 19.22 8.16 -5.76
N SER A 231 18.19 8.33 -4.94
CA SER A 231 16.88 7.71 -5.17
C SER A 231 16.42 8.03 -6.58
N ARG A 232 16.17 6.96 -7.33
CA ARG A 232 15.77 7.02 -8.71
C ARG A 232 14.37 7.63 -8.75
N HIS A 233 14.33 8.91 -9.12
CA HIS A 233 13.18 9.62 -9.67
C HIS A 233 11.95 9.67 -8.77
N ASN A 234 11.75 10.81 -8.09
CA ASN A 234 10.39 11.25 -7.79
C ASN A 234 9.61 11.28 -9.09
N VAL A 235 8.59 10.43 -9.18
CA VAL A 235 7.77 10.26 -10.40
C VAL A 235 7.02 11.53 -10.72
N PHE A 236 6.61 12.24 -9.67
CA PHE A 236 5.90 13.50 -9.74
C PHE A 236 6.91 14.64 -9.62
N ARG A 237 6.98 15.48 -10.66
CA ARG A 237 7.94 16.60 -10.73
C ARG A 237 7.45 17.87 -10.04
N ASP A 238 6.14 18.00 -9.87
CA ASP A 238 5.47 19.23 -9.43
C ASP A 238 4.82 19.09 -8.04
N ILE A 239 5.31 18.16 -7.22
CA ILE A 239 4.88 18.02 -5.82
C ILE A 239 5.76 18.87 -4.89
N SER A 240 5.22 19.22 -3.72
CA SER A 240 5.92 20.01 -2.70
C SER A 240 6.01 19.26 -1.36
N GLU A 241 6.57 19.92 -0.35
CA GLU A 241 6.61 19.42 1.04
C GLU A 241 5.24 19.37 1.74
N LEU A 242 4.24 20.09 1.21
CA LEU A 242 2.85 20.10 1.68
C LEU A 242 1.92 19.40 0.67
N PRO A 243 0.74 18.89 1.10
CA PRO A 243 -0.25 18.29 0.21
C PRO A 243 -0.70 19.24 -0.89
N ASN A 244 -0.54 18.83 -2.15
CA ASN A 244 -1.02 19.57 -3.33
C ASN A 244 -1.97 18.70 -4.14
N TYR A 245 -3.04 19.31 -4.66
CA TYR A 245 -3.91 18.65 -5.62
C TYR A 245 -3.10 18.19 -6.84
N PHE A 246 -3.35 16.97 -7.28
CA PHE A 246 -2.67 16.36 -8.41
C PHE A 246 -3.68 15.72 -9.36
N GLU A 247 -3.66 16.20 -10.60
CA GLU A 247 -4.55 15.76 -11.67
C GLU A 247 -4.18 14.36 -12.19
N VAL A 248 -5.20 13.54 -12.48
CA VAL A 248 -5.06 12.27 -13.23
C VAL A 248 -5.86 12.36 -14.53
N ASP A 249 -5.15 12.40 -15.66
CA ASP A 249 -5.68 12.35 -17.03
C ASP A 249 -6.92 13.24 -17.30
N GLY A 250 -6.77 14.57 -17.29
CA GLY A 250 -7.88 15.47 -17.61
C GLY A 250 -8.87 15.61 -16.44
N ASP A 251 -8.36 15.75 -15.22
CA ASP A 251 -9.12 15.88 -13.96
C ASP A 251 -10.16 14.78 -13.73
N LYS A 252 -9.81 13.51 -13.99
CA LYS A 252 -10.69 12.40 -13.65
C LYS A 252 -10.71 12.17 -12.14
N ASP A 253 -11.91 11.94 -11.61
CA ASP A 253 -12.08 11.53 -10.22
C ASP A 253 -11.40 10.18 -9.97
N VAL A 254 -10.57 10.13 -8.94
CA VAL A 254 -9.82 8.93 -8.56
C VAL A 254 -10.64 8.08 -7.59
N GLN A 255 -10.88 6.83 -7.96
CA GLN A 255 -11.49 5.82 -7.10
C GLN A 255 -10.47 5.25 -6.11
N ASP A 256 -9.27 4.91 -6.59
CA ASP A 256 -8.24 4.27 -5.79
C ASP A 256 -6.81 4.59 -6.27
N ILE A 257 -5.81 4.50 -5.38
CA ILE A 257 -4.40 4.86 -5.65
C ILE A 257 -3.45 3.89 -4.95
N GLY A 258 -2.34 3.54 -5.63
CA GLY A 258 -1.18 2.85 -5.07
C GLY A 258 0.11 3.59 -5.42
N LEU A 259 1.05 3.67 -4.46
CA LEU A 259 2.38 4.25 -4.65
C LEU A 259 3.47 3.19 -4.46
N GLY A 260 4.38 3.07 -5.42
CA GLY A 260 5.64 2.32 -5.31
C GLY A 260 6.84 3.24 -5.14
N GLU A 261 8.07 2.69 -5.07
CA GLU A 261 9.29 3.49 -4.82
C GLU A 261 9.50 4.57 -5.90
N SER A 262 9.20 4.20 -7.15
CA SER A 262 9.46 5.02 -8.34
C SER A 262 8.34 4.89 -9.37
N HIS A 263 7.12 4.52 -8.97
CA HIS A 263 5.94 4.48 -9.83
C HIS A 263 4.65 4.68 -9.03
N ALA A 264 3.53 4.93 -9.72
CA ALA A 264 2.21 5.04 -9.12
C ALA A 264 1.14 4.49 -10.05
N ILE A 265 0.09 3.90 -9.47
CA ILE A 265 -1.06 3.35 -10.18
C ILE A 265 -2.36 3.94 -9.62
N ALA A 266 -3.24 4.43 -10.49
CA ALA A 266 -4.52 5.01 -10.12
C ALA A 266 -5.66 4.30 -10.85
N LEU A 267 -6.76 4.08 -10.14
CA LEU A 267 -8.05 3.65 -10.70
C LEU A 267 -8.97 4.86 -10.68
N THR A 268 -9.51 5.24 -11.83
CA THR A 268 -10.50 6.33 -11.95
C THR A 268 -11.92 5.79 -11.82
N THR A 269 -12.88 6.65 -11.47
CA THR A 269 -14.30 6.27 -11.25
C THR A 269 -15.00 5.75 -12.51
N ASP A 270 -14.45 6.03 -13.69
CA ASP A 270 -14.89 5.47 -14.98
C ASP A 270 -14.35 4.05 -15.25
N GLY A 271 -13.60 3.47 -14.31
CA GLY A 271 -13.04 2.12 -14.38
C GLY A 271 -11.74 2.00 -15.17
N CYS A 272 -11.13 3.12 -15.57
CA CYS A 272 -9.83 3.11 -16.23
C CYS A 272 -8.67 3.05 -15.22
N ILE A 273 -7.57 2.44 -15.63
CA ILE A 273 -6.34 2.38 -14.84
C ILE A 273 -5.29 3.26 -15.51
N TYR A 274 -4.66 4.12 -14.72
CA TYR A 274 -3.56 4.98 -15.12
C TYR A 274 -2.31 4.63 -14.33
N ILE A 275 -1.15 4.70 -14.99
CA ILE A 275 0.14 4.40 -14.38
C ILE A 275 1.19 5.39 -14.87
N ILE A 276 2.17 5.65 -14.00
CA ILE A 276 3.28 6.57 -14.27
C ILE A 276 4.52 6.08 -13.51
N GLY A 277 5.71 6.34 -14.05
CA GLY A 277 6.98 6.12 -13.38
C GLY A 277 7.89 5.10 -14.06
N ASP A 278 8.84 4.59 -13.27
CA ASP A 278 9.82 3.62 -13.68
C ASP A 278 9.16 2.33 -14.19
N ASN A 279 9.85 1.66 -15.11
CA ASN A 279 9.37 0.40 -15.70
C ASN A 279 10.51 -0.60 -15.91
N THR A 280 11.62 -0.43 -15.20
CA THR A 280 12.80 -1.30 -15.36
C THR A 280 12.53 -2.75 -14.99
N ASN A 281 11.54 -3.01 -14.13
CA ASN A 281 11.10 -4.35 -13.73
C ASN A 281 9.72 -4.72 -14.30
N GLY A 282 9.15 -3.94 -15.22
CA GLY A 282 7.81 -4.22 -15.76
C GLY A 282 6.65 -3.74 -14.87
N GLN A 283 6.90 -2.90 -13.86
CA GLN A 283 5.86 -2.44 -12.92
C GLN A 283 4.72 -1.64 -13.58
N VAL A 284 4.90 -1.17 -14.81
CA VAL A 284 3.87 -0.47 -15.61
C VAL A 284 2.94 -1.44 -16.34
N GLY A 285 3.41 -2.65 -16.65
CA GLY A 285 2.60 -3.67 -17.31
C GLY A 285 2.42 -3.51 -18.83
N HIS A 286 3.30 -2.80 -19.52
CA HIS A 286 3.24 -2.56 -20.98
C HIS A 286 3.89 -3.67 -21.85
N GLY A 287 4.28 -4.79 -21.25
CA GLY A 287 4.92 -5.91 -21.94
C GLY A 287 6.45 -5.81 -21.96
N LYS A 288 7.10 -6.94 -22.28
CA LYS A 288 8.56 -7.12 -22.14
C LYS A 288 9.40 -6.20 -23.03
N ASP A 289 8.84 -5.77 -24.15
CA ASP A 289 9.51 -4.91 -25.14
C ASP A 289 9.42 -3.41 -24.80
N ALA A 290 8.64 -3.03 -23.78
CA ALA A 290 8.45 -1.66 -23.33
C ALA A 290 8.99 -1.52 -21.90
N GLN A 291 10.26 -1.15 -21.76
CA GLN A 291 10.93 -0.94 -20.46
C GLN A 291 11.20 0.54 -20.15
N ASP A 292 10.89 1.42 -21.09
CA ASP A 292 11.07 2.86 -20.90
C ASP A 292 10.14 3.37 -19.78
N PRO A 293 10.63 4.27 -18.92
CA PRO A 293 9.82 4.89 -17.89
C PRO A 293 8.75 5.79 -18.51
N ILE A 294 7.59 5.86 -17.85
CA ILE A 294 6.47 6.71 -18.24
C ILE A 294 6.52 8.01 -17.43
N SER A 295 6.66 9.15 -18.11
CA SER A 295 6.83 10.46 -17.46
C SER A 295 5.53 11.21 -17.16
N SER A 296 4.38 10.69 -17.57
CA SER A 296 3.04 11.28 -17.35
C SER A 296 2.01 10.16 -17.27
N TRP A 297 0.90 10.35 -16.56
CA TRP A 297 -0.17 9.35 -16.47
C TRP A 297 -0.51 8.74 -17.83
N SER A 298 -0.35 7.43 -17.94
CA SER A 298 -0.66 6.65 -19.13
C SER A 298 -1.74 5.64 -18.80
N LYS A 299 -2.78 5.59 -19.63
CA LYS A 299 -3.82 4.57 -19.50
C LYS A 299 -3.24 3.19 -19.82
N ILE A 300 -3.52 2.21 -18.97
CA ILE A 300 -3.16 0.80 -19.20
C ILE A 300 -4.27 0.14 -20.03
N ASP A 301 -3.88 -0.63 -21.04
CA ASP A 301 -4.80 -1.51 -21.77
C ASP A 301 -5.02 -2.81 -20.99
N PHE A 302 -5.84 -2.72 -19.93
CA PHE A 302 -6.25 -3.86 -19.12
C PHE A 302 -7.77 -4.01 -19.18
N THR A 303 -8.23 -5.16 -19.67
CA THR A 303 -9.64 -5.51 -19.70
C THR A 303 -9.90 -6.71 -18.78
N PRO A 304 -10.69 -6.55 -17.70
CA PRO A 304 -11.04 -7.69 -16.85
C PRO A 304 -11.92 -8.68 -17.63
N PRO A 305 -12.00 -9.96 -17.20
CA PRO A 305 -12.87 -10.94 -17.86
C PRO A 305 -14.34 -10.49 -17.89
N GLU A 306 -15.12 -11.00 -18.85
CA GLU A 306 -16.54 -10.66 -18.97
C GLU A 306 -17.30 -10.93 -17.65
N GLY A 307 -18.08 -9.94 -17.20
CA GLY A 307 -18.79 -10.01 -15.92
C GLY A 307 -17.95 -9.68 -14.69
N TRP A 308 -16.73 -9.14 -14.87
CA TRP A 308 -15.88 -8.66 -13.78
C TRP A 308 -15.66 -7.14 -13.88
N ALA A 309 -15.47 -6.51 -12.73
CA ALA A 309 -15.11 -5.11 -12.60
C ALA A 309 -13.78 -4.98 -11.85
N ILE A 310 -12.99 -3.97 -12.22
CA ILE A 310 -11.83 -3.54 -11.43
C ILE A 310 -12.36 -2.80 -10.20
N ILE A 311 -11.87 -3.14 -9.01
CA ILE A 311 -12.38 -2.57 -7.76
C ILE A 311 -11.32 -1.86 -6.92
N ALA A 312 -10.03 -2.18 -7.11
CA ALA A 312 -8.93 -1.59 -6.36
C ALA A 312 -7.61 -1.74 -7.12
N VAL A 313 -6.66 -0.86 -6.78
CA VAL A 313 -5.27 -0.92 -7.22
C VAL A 313 -4.34 -0.73 -6.02
N GLU A 314 -3.21 -1.43 -6.05
CA GLU A 314 -2.15 -1.29 -5.05
C GLU A 314 -0.79 -1.29 -5.73
N ALA A 315 0.23 -0.78 -5.04
CA ALA A 315 1.60 -0.86 -5.50
C ALA A 315 2.51 -1.37 -4.38
N GLY A 316 3.42 -2.27 -4.74
CA GLY A 316 4.59 -2.60 -3.94
C GLY A 316 5.77 -1.72 -4.32
N PRO A 317 6.95 -1.96 -3.73
CA PRO A 317 8.15 -1.17 -4.03
C PRO A 317 8.46 -1.09 -5.53
N ARG A 318 8.33 -2.22 -6.24
CA ARG A 318 8.61 -2.37 -7.68
C ARG A 318 7.59 -3.25 -8.41
N SER A 319 6.37 -3.28 -7.88
CA SER A 319 5.27 -4.08 -8.40
C SER A 319 3.97 -3.29 -8.36
N SER A 320 3.04 -3.64 -9.24
CA SER A 320 1.70 -3.06 -9.29
C SER A 320 0.67 -4.17 -9.26
N PHE A 321 -0.46 -3.89 -8.65
CA PHE A 321 -1.53 -4.85 -8.41
C PHE A 321 -2.87 -4.28 -8.85
N ILE A 322 -3.70 -5.14 -9.44
CA ILE A 322 -5.10 -4.85 -9.79
C ILE A 322 -5.97 -5.92 -9.14
N VAL A 323 -7.00 -5.49 -8.42
CA VAL A 323 -8.03 -6.39 -7.87
C VAL A 323 -9.29 -6.27 -8.72
N THR A 324 -9.80 -7.41 -9.18
CA THR A 324 -11.08 -7.49 -9.87
C THR A 324 -12.08 -8.32 -9.08
N LYS A 325 -13.37 -8.04 -9.28
CA LYS A 325 -14.48 -8.76 -8.63
C LYS A 325 -15.57 -9.12 -9.64
N LYS A 326 -16.14 -10.32 -9.51
CA LYS A 326 -17.34 -10.73 -10.25
C LYS A 326 -18.51 -9.80 -9.93
N VAL A 327 -19.13 -9.25 -10.97
CA VAL A 327 -20.35 -8.45 -10.87
C VAL A 327 -21.54 -9.41 -10.89
N LYS A 328 -22.42 -9.32 -9.89
CA LYS A 328 -23.68 -10.07 -9.91
C LYS A 328 -24.52 -9.54 -11.07
N GLN A 329 -24.86 -10.38 -12.04
CA GLN A 329 -25.84 -10.01 -13.06
C GLN A 329 -27.16 -9.68 -12.35
N SER A 330 -27.62 -8.44 -12.47
CA SER A 330 -28.96 -8.06 -12.05
C SER A 330 -29.94 -8.89 -12.88
N GLN A 331 -30.67 -9.80 -12.24
CA GLN A 331 -31.80 -10.46 -12.88
C GLN A 331 -32.83 -9.38 -13.21
N SER A 332 -32.89 -8.97 -14.48
CA SER A 332 -34.01 -8.21 -14.99
C SER A 332 -35.25 -9.11 -14.92
N SER A 333 -36.11 -8.85 -13.95
CA SER A 333 -37.47 -9.40 -13.90
C SER A 333 -38.43 -8.43 -14.57
#